data_AF-A0A348DG11-F1
#
_entry.id   AF-A0A348DG11-F1
#
_cell.length_a   1.000
_cell.length_b   1.000
_cell.length_c   1.000
_cell.angle_alpha   90.00
_cell.angle_beta   90.00
_cell.angle_gamma   90.00
#
_symmetry.space_group_name_H-M   'P 1'
#
loop_
_entity.id
_entity.type
_entity.pdbx_description
1 polymer ?
#
loop_
_entity_poly.entity_id
_entity_poly.type
_entity_poly.pdbx_seq_one_letter_code
_entity_poly.pdbx_strand_id
1 'polypeptide(L)' 'MTKANVRIGAFEIDDAELQGEKQGERTLRIPCKSDPDLCMQLDAWDAETSIPAILDGEHSVLYREHYDQKSDTWVMRLA' A
#
# COMPACT_ATOMS: atom_id res chain seq x y z
N MET A 1 12.44 4.96 -6.50
CA MET A 1 11.25 5.01 -5.64
C MET A 1 10.54 6.29 -5.99
N THR A 2 9.25 6.22 -6.27
CA THR A 2 8.45 7.40 -6.65
C THR A 2 7.40 7.59 -5.58
N LYS A 3 7.32 8.80 -5.00
CA LYS A 3 6.26 9.15 -4.05
C LYS A 3 4.92 9.09 -4.80
N ALA A 4 3.93 8.46 -4.20
CA ALA A 4 2.60 8.27 -4.77
C ALA A 4 1.53 8.57 -3.71
N ASN A 5 0.41 9.14 -4.14
CA ASN A 5 -0.77 9.25 -3.30
C ASN A 5 -1.57 7.96 -3.42
N VAL A 6 -1.94 7.36 -2.29
CA VAL A 6 -2.84 6.21 -2.27
C VAL A 6 -4.01 6.48 -1.35
N ARG A 7 -5.21 6.14 -1.82
CA ARG A 7 -6.43 6.17 -1.03
C ARG A 7 -7.00 4.76 -0.92
N ILE A 8 -7.21 4.30 0.31
CA ILE A 8 -7.81 3.01 0.64
C ILE A 8 -9.06 3.28 1.47
N GLY A 9 -10.25 3.17 0.85
CA GLY A 9 -11.50 3.52 1.49
C GLY A 9 -11.55 4.99 1.95
N ALA A 10 -11.57 5.19 3.28
CA ALA A 10 -11.56 6.51 3.91
C ALA A 10 -10.16 7.07 4.20
N PHE A 11 -9.12 6.23 4.09
CA PHE A 11 -7.73 6.60 4.40
C PHE A 11 -7.04 7.15 3.16
N GLU A 12 -6.30 8.24 3.32
CA GLU A 12 -5.53 8.87 2.26
C GLU A 12 -4.09 9.07 2.74
N ILE A 13 -3.13 8.51 1.99
CA ILE A 13 -1.71 8.51 2.30
C ILE A 13 -1.00 9.22 1.16
N ASP A 14 -0.39 10.38 1.45
CA ASP A 14 0.30 11.17 0.42
C ASP A 14 1.78 10.80 0.25
N ASP A 15 2.33 9.96 1.14
CA ASP A 15 3.73 9.56 1.23
C ASP A 15 3.99 8.06 1.08
N ALA A 16 3.09 7.37 0.39
CA ALA A 16 3.37 6.03 -0.07
C ALA A 16 4.48 6.05 -1.13
N GLU A 17 5.29 5.01 -1.18
CA GLU A 17 6.37 4.88 -2.14
C GLU A 17 6.13 3.72 -3.09
N LEU A 18 6.03 4.03 -4.39
CA LEU A 18 5.94 3.03 -5.43
C LEU A 18 7.34 2.56 -5.83
N GLN A 19 7.52 1.24 -5.86
CA GLN A 19 8.72 0.53 -6.30
C GLN A 19 8.39 -0.43 -7.43
N GLY A 20 9.35 -0.66 -8.33
CA GLY A 20 9.19 -1.52 -9.50
C GLY A 20 8.66 -0.79 -10.73
N GLU A 21 9.15 -1.16 -11.90
CA GLU A 21 8.75 -0.54 -13.18
C GLU A 21 7.71 -1.39 -13.92
N LYS A 22 7.76 -2.73 -13.76
CA LYS A 22 6.90 -3.69 -14.46
C LYS A 22 5.62 -3.99 -13.68
N GLN A 23 4.48 -4.07 -14.38
CA GLN A 23 3.15 -4.28 -13.79
C GLN A 23 3.02 -5.52 -12.88
N GLY A 24 3.86 -6.54 -13.00
CA GLY A 24 3.85 -7.72 -12.11
C GLY A 24 4.82 -7.68 -10.91
N GLU A 25 5.71 -6.69 -10.85
CA GLU A 25 6.73 -6.52 -9.80
C GLU A 25 6.56 -5.20 -9.05
N ARG A 26 5.50 -4.45 -9.35
CA ARG A 26 5.21 -3.19 -8.68
C ARG A 26 4.75 -3.47 -7.27
N THR A 27 5.41 -2.80 -6.33
CA THR A 27 5.05 -2.81 -4.92
C THR A 27 4.84 -1.39 -4.43
N LEU A 28 3.86 -1.21 -3.57
CA LEU A 28 3.54 0.04 -2.90
C LEU A 28 3.91 -0.11 -1.43
N ARG A 29 4.70 0.83 -0.92
CA ARG A 29 5.11 0.90 0.48
C ARG A 29 4.26 1.93 1.18
N ILE A 30 3.52 1.52 2.20
CA ILE A 30 2.64 2.37 3.00
C ILE A 30 3.23 2.50 4.41
N PRO A 31 3.84 3.64 4.76
CA PRO A 31 4.41 3.83 6.09
C PRO A 31 3.31 3.85 7.16
N CYS A 32 3.47 3.06 8.23
CA CYS A 32 2.48 3.01 9.31
C CYS A 32 2.46 4.28 10.17
N LYS A 33 3.52 5.08 10.10
CA LYS A 33 3.59 6.37 10.79
C LYS A 33 2.69 7.44 10.18
N SER A 34 2.35 7.31 8.90
CA SER A 34 1.50 8.26 8.19
C SER A 34 0.05 8.11 8.64
N ASP A 35 -0.40 6.86 8.80
CA ASP A 35 -1.72 6.54 9.34
C ASP A 35 -1.69 5.22 10.13
N PRO A 36 -1.62 5.29 11.47
CA PRO A 36 -1.62 4.11 12.31
C PRO A 36 -2.90 3.28 12.23
N ASP A 37 -4.06 3.92 11.99
CA ASP A 37 -5.35 3.24 11.91
C ASP A 37 -5.43 2.39 10.64
N LEU A 38 -4.97 2.94 9.51
CA LEU A 38 -4.81 2.17 8.28
C LEU A 38 -3.86 0.98 8.49
N CYS A 39 -2.73 1.19 9.15
CA CYS A 39 -1.77 0.13 9.41
C CYS A 39 -2.37 -1.03 10.21
N MET A 40 -3.20 -0.74 11.23
CA MET A 40 -3.93 -1.76 11.98
C MET A 40 -4.97 -2.48 11.11
N GLN A 41 -5.64 -1.78 10.18
CA GLN A 41 -6.58 -2.43 9.26
C GLN A 41 -5.87 -3.36 8.27
N LEU A 42 -4.72 -2.95 7.74
CA LEU A 42 -3.89 -3.77 6.85
C LEU A 42 -3.38 -5.04 7.55
N ASP A 43 -3.11 -4.98 8.86
CA ASP A 43 -2.71 -6.15 9.65
C ASP A 43 -3.81 -7.22 9.74
N ALA A 44 -5.08 -6.79 9.75
CA ALA A 44 -6.23 -7.67 9.83
C ALA A 44 -6.58 -8.38 8.51
N TRP A 45 -6.10 -7.90 7.37
CA TRP A 45 -6.36 -8.51 6.05
C TRP A 45 -5.34 -9.60 5.72
N ASP A 46 -5.74 -10.65 5.02
CA ASP A 46 -4.80 -11.67 4.55
C ASP A 46 -4.13 -11.27 3.22
N ALA A 47 -3.20 -12.10 2.74
CA ALA A 47 -2.45 -11.86 1.50
C ALA A 47 -3.27 -12.09 0.22
N GLU A 48 -4.41 -12.77 0.31
CA GLU A 48 -5.28 -13.10 -0.84
C GLU A 48 -6.43 -12.10 -0.98
N THR A 49 -6.69 -11.31 0.05
CA THR A 49 -7.70 -10.26 0.09
C THR A 49 -7.34 -9.15 -0.90
N SER A 50 -8.21 -8.93 -1.89
CA SER A 50 -8.11 -7.82 -2.82
C SER A 50 -8.55 -6.52 -2.14
N ILE A 51 -7.65 -5.55 -2.07
CA ILE A 51 -7.89 -4.26 -1.43
C ILE A 51 -8.06 -3.21 -2.52
N PRO A 52 -9.29 -2.69 -2.74
CA PRO A 52 -9.50 -1.63 -3.71
C PRO A 52 -8.84 -0.34 -3.22
N ALA A 53 -8.07 0.29 -4.10
CA ALA A 53 -7.36 1.52 -3.83
C ALA A 53 -7.47 2.50 -5.01
N ILE A 54 -7.19 3.77 -4.76
CA ILE A 54 -6.97 4.77 -5.80
C ILE A 54 -5.52 5.22 -5.65
N LEU A 55 -4.69 4.98 -6.66
CA LEU A 55 -3.28 5.35 -6.71
C LEU A 55 -3.12 6.51 -7.71
N ASP A 56 -2.68 7.66 -7.24
CA ASP A 56 -2.50 8.89 -8.05
C ASP A 56 -3.74 9.26 -8.90
N GLY A 57 -4.94 8.95 -8.39
CA GLY A 57 -6.21 9.18 -9.07
C GLY A 57 -6.71 8.02 -9.94
N GLU A 58 -5.92 6.96 -10.12
CA GLU A 58 -6.31 5.77 -10.90
C GLU A 58 -6.75 4.60 -10.00
N HIS A 59 -7.80 3.89 -10.40
CA HIS A 59 -8.25 2.70 -9.69
C HIS A 59 -7.20 1.60 -9.76
N SER A 60 -6.84 1.05 -8.60
CA SER A 60 -5.87 -0.03 -8.44
C SER A 60 -6.38 -1.06 -7.45
N VAL A 61 -5.82 -2.26 -7.50
CA VAL A 61 -6.05 -3.31 -6.50
C VAL A 61 -4.72 -3.66 -5.87
N LEU A 62 -4.70 -3.62 -4.53
CA LEU A 62 -3.55 -3.96 -3.72
C LEU A 62 -3.77 -5.32 -3.06
N TYR A 63 -2.67 -6.05 -2.88
CA TYR A 63 -2.61 -7.29 -2.11
C TYR A 63 -1.54 -7.14 -1.05
N ARG A 64 -1.79 -7.66 0.15
CA ARG A 64 -0.79 -7.63 1.22
C ARG A 64 0.35 -8.56 0.88
N GLU A 65 1.59 -8.07 0.92
CA GLU A 65 2.78 -8.88 0.67
C GLU A 65 3.50 -9.23 1.97
N HIS A 66 4.06 -8.23 2.66
CA HIS A 66 4.68 -8.41 3.96
C HIS A 66 4.80 -7.08 4.73
N TYR A 67 5.04 -7.19 6.03
CA TYR A 67 5.37 -6.05 6.89
C TYR A 67 6.89 -5.90 7.01
N ASP A 68 7.44 -4.73 6.68
CA ASP A 68 8.84 -4.42 6.90
C ASP A 68 9.02 -3.75 8.28
N GLN A 69 9.38 -4.57 9.28
CA GLN A 69 9.63 -4.12 10.65
C GLN A 69 10.77 -3.09 10.77
N LYS A 70 11.71 -3.04 9.82
CA LYS A 70 12.83 -2.09 9.87
C LYS A 70 12.40 -0.68 9.50
N SER A 71 11.50 -0.57 8.51
CA SER A 71 10.98 0.70 8.03
C SER A 71 9.60 1.05 8.57
N ASP A 72 8.99 0.16 9.38
CA ASP A 72 7.67 0.36 9.99
C ASP A 72 6.61 0.61 8.90
N THR A 73 6.61 -0.25 7.89
CA THR A 73 5.93 -0.02 6.60
C THR A 73 5.30 -1.31 6.07
N TRP A 74 4.06 -1.22 5.62
CA TRP A 74 3.41 -2.30 4.86
C TRP A 74 3.85 -2.29 3.41
N VAL A 75 4.29 -3.44 2.91
CA VAL A 75 4.56 -3.66 1.49
C VAL A 75 3.37 -4.35 0.85
N MET A 76 2.82 -3.71 -0.16
CA MET A 76 1.64 -4.13 -0.89
C MET A 76 2.02 -4.42 -2.34
N ARG A 77 1.52 -5.52 -2.91
CA ARG A 77 1.68 -5.86 -4.33
C ARG A 77 0.52 -5.28 -5.14
N LEU A 78 0.81 -4.73 -6.31
CA LEU A 78 -0.23 -4.28 -7.26
C LEU A 78 -0.68 -5.44 -8.17
N ALA A 79 -1.95 -5.40 -8.59
CA ALA A 79 -2.56 -6.32 -9.56
C ALA A 79 -2.26 -5.95 -11.02
#